data_AF-A0A6B9KJA8-F1
#
_entry.id   AF-A0A6B9KJA8-F1
#
_cell.length_a   1.000
_cell.length_b   1.000
_cell.length_c   1.000
_cell.angle_alpha   90.00
_cell.angle_beta   90.00
_cell.angle_gamma   90.00
#
_symmetry.space_group_name_H-M   'P 1'
#
loop_
_entity.id
_entity.type
_entity.pdbx_description
1 polymer ?
#
loop_
_entity_poly.entity_id
_entity_poly.type
_entity_poly.pdbx_seq_one_letter_code
_entity_poly.pdbx_strand_id
1 'polypeptide(L)'
;EIILKEQGKGVSENASEYCSCGWPEHMLVPRGHHKGMEFELFVMLTDNTVDNPEGPGGKTVCADAVSYCGAQNQKYPDTKPMGFPFDRPIAARTAAEFLTPNMTLTDVKIKFLG
;
A
#
# COMPACT_ATOMS: atom_id res chain seq x y z
N GLU A 1 7.79 -24.71 5.35
CA GLU A 1 6.38 -24.97 5.64
C GLU A 1 5.83 -23.77 6.39
N ILE A 2 5.19 -22.84 5.69
CA ILE A 2 4.64 -21.62 6.31
C ILE A 2 3.15 -21.89 6.48
N ILE A 3 2.74 -22.09 7.73
CA ILE A 3 1.35 -22.34 8.12
C ILE A 3 0.66 -20.97 8.19
N LEU A 4 -0.21 -20.68 7.21
CA LEU A 4 -1.17 -19.58 7.30
C LEU A 4 -2.26 -19.99 8.30
N LYS A 5 -2.26 -19.36 9.50
CA LYS A 5 -3.36 -19.52 10.45
C LYS A 5 -4.50 -18.56 10.06
N GLU A 6 -5.43 -19.07 9.27
CA GLU A 6 -6.79 -18.56 9.18
C GLU A 6 -7.50 -18.79 10.53
N GLN A 7 -7.63 -17.75 11.36
CA GLN A 7 -8.67 -17.73 12.39
C GLN A 7 -9.31 -16.34 12.42
N GLY A 8 -10.43 -16.22 11.71
CA GLY A 8 -11.38 -15.13 11.86
C GLY A 8 -11.87 -15.07 13.30
N LYS A 9 -11.29 -14.15 14.07
CA LYS A 9 -11.64 -13.91 15.46
C LYS A 9 -12.73 -12.85 15.48
N GLY A 10 -13.95 -13.24 15.87
CA GLY A 10 -15.10 -12.34 15.96
C GLY A 10 -14.76 -11.10 16.80
N VAL A 11 -14.86 -9.94 16.18
CA VAL A 11 -14.61 -8.64 16.80
C VAL A 11 -15.92 -8.12 17.40
N SER A 12 -15.89 -7.66 18.66
CA SER A 12 -17.04 -7.07 19.36
C SER A 12 -17.63 -5.89 18.57
N GLU A 13 -18.96 -5.71 18.63
CA GLU A 13 -19.78 -4.83 17.76
C GLU A 13 -19.18 -3.44 17.47
N ASN A 14 -18.47 -2.80 18.41
CA ASN A 14 -17.89 -1.45 18.25
C ASN A 14 -16.53 -1.38 17.52
N ALA A 15 -15.89 -2.51 17.21
CA ALA A 15 -14.66 -2.57 16.42
C ALA A 15 -14.88 -3.24 15.04
N SER A 16 -16.13 -3.57 14.69
CA SER A 16 -16.45 -4.36 13.50
C SER A 16 -16.39 -3.55 12.18
N GLU A 17 -16.85 -2.31 12.17
CA GLU A 17 -16.97 -1.53 10.92
C GLU A 17 -15.63 -0.98 10.44
N TYR A 18 -14.80 -0.45 11.34
CA TYR A 18 -13.52 0.14 10.97
C TYR A 18 -12.52 -0.91 10.46
N CYS A 19 -12.47 -2.07 11.11
CA CYS A 19 -11.64 -3.18 10.66
C CYS A 19 -12.16 -3.85 9.39
N SER A 20 -13.38 -3.52 8.95
CA SER A 20 -13.93 -3.93 7.66
C SER A 20 -13.58 -2.94 6.54
N CYS A 21 -13.07 -1.74 6.87
CA CYS A 21 -12.55 -0.83 5.88
C CYS A 21 -11.25 -1.39 5.32
N GLY A 22 -11.20 -1.59 4.01
CA GLY A 22 -10.01 -2.04 3.31
C GLY A 22 -10.32 -2.30 1.85
N TRP A 23 -9.28 -2.25 1.02
CA TRP A 23 -9.42 -2.66 -0.37
C TRP A 23 -9.51 -4.19 -0.43
N PRO A 24 -10.48 -4.79 -1.15
CA PRO A 24 -10.57 -6.23 -1.26
C PRO A 24 -9.29 -6.83 -1.87
N GLU A 25 -8.76 -7.88 -1.24
CA GLU A 25 -7.48 -8.49 -1.65
C GLU A 25 -7.51 -9.00 -3.10
N HIS A 26 -8.64 -9.57 -3.53
CA HIS A 26 -8.84 -10.05 -4.90
C HIS A 26 -8.98 -8.93 -5.94
N MET A 27 -8.96 -7.66 -5.52
CA MET A 27 -8.97 -6.48 -6.38
C MET A 27 -7.64 -5.70 -6.34
N LEU A 28 -6.60 -6.21 -5.66
CA LEU A 28 -5.31 -5.51 -5.49
C LEU A 28 -4.63 -5.19 -6.82
N VAL A 29 -4.73 -6.10 -7.80
CA VAL A 29 -4.15 -5.94 -9.13
C VAL A 29 -5.23 -5.73 -10.18
N PRO A 30 -4.98 -4.87 -11.20
CA PRO A 30 -5.88 -4.76 -12.34
C PRO A 30 -6.09 -6.11 -13.02
N ARG A 31 -7.27 -6.31 -13.61
CA ARG A 31 -7.61 -7.56 -14.31
C ARG A 31 -6.60 -7.95 -15.40
N GLY A 32 -6.03 -6.97 -16.11
CA GLY A 32 -5.20 -7.21 -17.29
C GLY A 32 -5.97 -7.86 -18.44
N HIS A 33 -5.26 -8.52 -19.35
CA HIS A 33 -5.86 -9.25 -20.49
C HIS A 33 -5.10 -10.53 -20.82
N HIS A 34 -5.68 -11.39 -21.68
CA HIS A 34 -5.13 -12.71 -22.02
C HIS A 34 -3.74 -12.67 -22.66
N LYS A 35 -3.38 -11.58 -23.38
CA LYS A 35 -2.02 -11.39 -23.93
C LYS A 35 -0.97 -10.94 -22.90
N GLY A 36 -1.39 -10.64 -21.67
CA GLY A 36 -0.56 -9.99 -20.65
C GLY A 36 -0.43 -8.48 -20.87
N MET A 37 -0.89 -7.67 -19.92
CA MET A 37 -0.77 -6.21 -19.94
C MET A 37 0.50 -5.79 -19.20
N GLU A 38 1.25 -4.88 -19.78
CA GLU A 38 2.51 -4.37 -19.23
C GLU A 38 2.26 -3.23 -18.26
N PHE A 39 2.92 -3.30 -17.11
CA PHE A 39 2.89 -2.29 -16.07
C PHE A 39 4.31 -2.07 -15.56
N GLU A 40 4.53 -0.90 -14.96
CA GLU A 40 5.77 -0.57 -14.30
C GLU A 40 5.58 -0.68 -12.78
N LEU A 41 6.29 -1.61 -12.14
CA LEU A 41 6.33 -1.73 -10.69
C LEU A 41 7.32 -0.71 -10.13
N PHE A 42 6.80 0.36 -9.54
CA PHE A 42 7.58 1.37 -8.85
C PHE A 42 7.73 1.02 -7.36
N VAL A 43 8.97 1.03 -6.88
CA VAL A 43 9.31 0.84 -5.46
C VAL A 43 10.20 2.00 -5.01
N MET A 44 9.88 2.58 -3.86
CA MET A 44 10.66 3.66 -3.24
C MET A 44 10.87 3.36 -1.76
N LEU A 45 12.09 3.60 -1.26
CA LEU A 45 12.41 3.51 0.15
C LEU A 45 12.57 4.91 0.74
N THR A 46 11.89 5.17 1.85
CA THR A 46 11.97 6.45 2.58
C THR A 46 12.33 6.22 4.04
N ASP A 47 12.81 7.27 4.71
CA ASP A 47 13.30 7.18 6.08
C ASP A 47 12.14 7.16 7.07
N ASN A 48 11.86 5.98 7.62
CA ASN A 48 10.81 5.77 8.61
C ASN A 48 10.97 6.62 9.89
N THR A 49 12.18 7.08 10.23
CA THR A 49 12.39 7.93 11.40
C THR A 49 11.80 9.34 11.23
N VAL A 50 11.63 9.76 9.97
CA VAL A 50 11.00 11.03 9.59
C VAL A 50 9.53 10.83 9.25
N ASP A 51 9.20 9.67 8.68
CA ASP A 51 7.87 9.40 8.14
C ASP A 51 6.87 8.95 9.20
N ASN A 52 7.32 8.36 10.31
CA ASN A 52 6.44 7.93 11.40
C ASN A 52 6.20 9.04 12.45
N PRO A 53 5.00 9.64 12.53
CA PRO A 53 4.71 10.73 13.47
C PRO A 53 4.62 10.31 14.94
N GLU A 54 4.37 9.02 15.23
CA GLU A 54 4.17 8.52 16.59
C GLU A 54 5.39 7.77 17.14
N GLY A 55 6.44 7.57 16.33
CA GLY A 55 7.66 6.85 16.70
C GLY A 55 7.48 5.33 16.79
N PRO A 56 8.57 4.57 17.05
CA PRO A 56 8.50 3.12 17.15
C PRO A 56 7.75 2.69 18.42
N GLY A 57 6.56 2.09 18.28
CA GLY A 57 5.84 1.48 19.41
C GLY A 57 4.32 1.62 19.42
N GLY A 58 3.73 2.37 18.49
CA GLY A 58 2.27 2.45 18.34
C GLY A 58 1.68 1.09 17.93
N LYS A 59 0.89 0.46 18.81
CA LYS A 59 0.05 -0.68 18.42
C LYS A 59 -1.20 -0.13 17.76
N THR A 60 -1.21 -0.11 16.43
CA THR A 60 -2.42 0.22 15.66
C THR A 60 -3.35 -0.97 15.66
N VAL A 61 -4.59 -0.76 16.10
CA VAL A 61 -5.66 -1.75 15.96
C VAL A 61 -6.09 -1.75 14.49
N CYS A 62 -6.13 -2.93 13.86
CA CYS A 62 -6.50 -3.10 12.45
C CYS A 62 -5.58 -2.35 11.47
N ALA A 63 -4.28 -2.61 11.58
CA ALA A 63 -3.22 -1.99 10.77
C ALA A 63 -3.15 -2.47 9.30
N ASP A 64 -3.98 -3.45 8.92
CA ASP A 64 -3.85 -4.12 7.62
C ASP A 64 -4.27 -3.24 6.43
N ALA A 65 -5.10 -2.21 6.68
CA ALA A 65 -5.67 -1.34 5.66
C ALA A 65 -5.31 0.15 5.84
N VAL A 66 -4.20 0.46 6.52
CA VAL A 66 -3.82 1.84 6.88
C VAL A 66 -3.68 2.77 5.67
N SER A 67 -3.30 2.24 4.51
CA SER A 67 -3.11 2.98 3.26
C SER A 67 -4.38 3.62 2.71
N TYR A 68 -5.56 3.06 3.00
CA TYR A 68 -6.84 3.62 2.55
C TYR A 68 -7.74 4.07 3.71
N CYS A 69 -7.63 3.43 4.87
CA CYS A 69 -8.55 3.61 5.99
C CYS A 69 -7.92 4.38 7.15
N GLY A 70 -6.60 4.59 7.12
CA GLY A 70 -5.84 5.20 8.21
C GLY A 70 -5.72 4.29 9.43
N ALA A 71 -5.46 4.88 10.59
CA ALA A 71 -5.38 4.19 11.87
C ALA A 71 -6.52 4.63 12.80
N GLN A 72 -7.20 3.67 13.45
CA GLN A 72 -8.38 3.98 14.26
C GLN A 72 -8.02 4.88 15.45
N ASN A 73 -8.65 6.05 15.54
CA ASN A 73 -8.40 7.03 16.62
C ASN A 73 -6.92 7.43 16.78
N GLN A 74 -6.10 7.24 15.75
CA GLN A 74 -4.68 7.57 15.72
C GLN A 74 -4.40 8.53 14.56
N LYS A 75 -3.25 9.20 14.58
CA LYS A 75 -2.82 9.96 13.41
C LYS A 75 -2.49 9.01 12.27
N TYR A 76 -2.60 9.49 11.04
CA TYR A 76 -2.16 8.73 9.88
C TYR A 76 -0.67 8.36 10.04
N PRO A 77 -0.26 7.10 9.83
CA PRO A 77 1.06 6.60 10.23
C PRO A 77 2.20 7.04 9.30
N ASP A 78 1.93 7.94 8.35
CA ASP A 78 2.91 8.54 7.43
C ASP A 78 2.71 10.07 7.43
N THR A 79 3.80 10.83 7.61
CA THR A 79 3.78 12.30 7.55
C THR A 79 3.74 12.85 6.13
N LYS A 80 4.04 12.03 5.12
CA LYS A 80 4.01 12.43 3.71
C LYS A 80 2.58 12.61 3.21
N PRO A 81 2.38 13.45 2.17
CA PRO A 81 1.09 13.53 1.51
C PRO A 81 0.69 12.17 0.92
N MET A 82 -0.58 11.82 1.03
CA MET A 82 -1.11 10.59 0.42
C MET A 82 -0.87 10.62 -1.09
N GLY A 83 -0.26 9.56 -1.62
CA GLY A 83 0.13 9.46 -3.02
C GLY A 83 1.56 9.91 -3.32
N PHE A 84 2.34 10.35 -2.33
CA PHE A 84 3.76 10.63 -2.50
C PHE A 84 4.50 9.42 -3.13
N PRO A 85 5.42 9.63 -4.08
CA PRO A 85 5.90 10.91 -4.61
C PRO A 85 5.13 11.42 -5.85
N PHE A 86 3.97 10.84 -6.16
CA PHE A 86 3.14 11.15 -7.33
C PHE A 86 2.02 12.16 -7.05
N ASP A 87 1.93 12.72 -5.84
CA ASP A 87 0.94 13.71 -5.45
C ASP A 87 1.12 15.07 -6.18
N ARG A 88 2.29 15.29 -6.80
CA ARG A 88 2.67 16.55 -7.47
C ARG A 88 3.00 16.34 -8.94
N PRO A 89 2.88 17.39 -9.78
CA PRO A 89 3.32 17.33 -11.16
C PRO A 89 4.82 17.01 -11.28
N ILE A 90 5.15 16.01 -12.10
CA ILE A 90 6.52 15.60 -12.39
C ILE A 90 6.96 16.25 -13.70
N ALA A 91 8.07 16.97 -13.67
CA ALA A 91 8.62 17.67 -14.84
C ALA A 91 9.45 16.76 -15.77
N ALA A 92 9.85 15.58 -15.30
CA ALA A 92 10.60 14.60 -16.07
C ALA A 92 9.77 14.09 -17.26
N ARG A 93 10.43 13.82 -18.39
CA ARG A 93 9.74 13.35 -19.60
C ARG A 93 9.56 11.84 -19.62
N THR A 94 10.39 11.12 -18.88
CA THR A 94 10.36 9.67 -18.75
C THR A 94 10.36 9.26 -17.28
N ALA A 95 9.83 8.08 -16.97
CA ALA A 95 9.84 7.55 -15.61
C ALA A 95 11.27 7.32 -15.09
N ALA A 96 12.21 6.92 -15.97
CA ALA A 96 13.61 6.74 -15.63
C ALA A 96 14.31 8.05 -15.20
N GLU A 97 13.97 9.18 -15.81
CA GLU A 97 14.50 10.51 -15.43
C GLU A 97 14.02 10.96 -14.04
N PHE A 98 12.88 10.45 -13.58
CA PHE A 98 12.33 10.78 -12.26
C PHE A 98 13.05 10.03 -11.12
N LEU A 99 13.77 8.94 -11.42
CA LEU A 99 14.33 8.08 -10.39
C LEU A 99 15.48 8.74 -9.62
N THR A 100 15.40 8.60 -8.30
CA THR A 100 16.51 8.83 -7.38
C THR A 100 17.15 7.50 -6.97
N PRO A 101 18.33 7.49 -6.31
CA PRO A 101 19.03 6.26 -5.95
C PRO A 101 18.26 5.29 -5.04
N ASN A 102 17.22 5.76 -4.36
CA ASN A 102 16.33 4.99 -3.49
C ASN A 102 15.02 4.56 -4.18
N MET A 103 14.92 4.72 -5.50
CA MET A 103 13.77 4.31 -6.31
C MET A 103 14.19 3.25 -7.34
N THR A 104 13.27 2.37 -7.71
CA THR A 104 13.49 1.37 -8.76
C THR A 104 12.20 1.11 -9.52
N LEU A 105 12.34 0.88 -10.83
CA LEU A 105 11.27 0.47 -11.74
C LEU A 105 11.53 -0.96 -12.22
N THR A 106 10.49 -1.76 -12.32
CA THR A 106 10.57 -3.11 -12.86
C THR A 106 9.37 -3.39 -13.74
N ASP A 107 9.62 -3.77 -14.98
CA ASP A 107 8.55 -4.15 -15.90
C ASP A 107 7.90 -5.46 -15.44
N VAL A 108 6.59 -5.42 -15.25
CA VAL A 108 5.78 -6.59 -14.87
C VAL A 108 4.64 -6.79 -15.86
N LYS A 109 4.22 -8.05 -16.03
CA LYS A 109 3.14 -8.41 -16.95
C LYS A 109 2.02 -9.11 -16.19
N ILE A 110 0.84 -8.49 -16.19
CA ILE A 110 -0.37 -9.06 -15.56
C ILE A 110 -1.23 -9.73 -16.63
N LYS A 111 -1.46 -11.04 -16.46
CA LYS A 111 -2.21 -11.87 -17.41
C LYS A 111 -3.49 -12.39 -16.79
N PHE A 112 -4.63 -12.06 -17.41
CA PHE A 112 -5.91 -12.66 -17.05
C PHE A 112 -5.97 -14.11 -17.54
N LEU A 113 -6.18 -15.05 -16.62
CA LEU A 113 -6.49 -16.44 -16.92
C LEU A 113 -8.01 -16.59 -16.86
N GLY A 114 -8.63 -16.83 -18.01
CA GLY A 114 -10.08 -17.02 -18.15
C GLY A 114 -10.50 -18.45 -17.89
#